data_AF-A0A2E8VU36-F1
#
_entry.id   AF-A0A2E8VU36-F1
#
_cell.length_a   1.000
_cell.length_b   1.000
_cell.length_c   1.000
_cell.angle_alpha   90.00
_cell.angle_beta   90.00
_cell.angle_gamma   90.00
#
_symmetry.space_group_name_H-M   'P 1'
#
loop_
_entity.id
_entity.type
_entity.pdbx_description
1 polymer ?
#
loop_
_entity_poly.entity_id
_entity_poly.type
_entity_poly.pdbx_seq_one_letter_code
_entity_poly.pdbx_strand_id
1 'polypeptide(L)'
;MADAVRTTTPLGDVAGLRRDRHCAFLGLRFAAPLDASVRFRPAGSALPHAGVYEATHFRASSLQGEHRIAGFAASGPTAEDCLYPCTRRQRMPAHDR
;
A
#
# COMPACT_ATOMS: atom_id res chain seq x y z
N MET A 1 5.54 -18.57 -8.47
CA MET A 1 4.40 -17.64 -8.63
C MET A 1 3.97 -17.16 -7.27
N ALA A 2 3.66 -15.87 -7.14
CA ALA A 2 3.12 -15.29 -5.91
C ALA A 2 1.73 -15.88 -5.63
N ASP A 3 1.54 -16.54 -4.50
CA ASP A 3 0.20 -17.00 -4.12
C ASP A 3 -0.58 -15.85 -3.46
N ALA A 4 -1.91 -15.84 -3.61
CA ALA A 4 -2.73 -14.81 -2.99
C ALA A 4 -2.85 -15.09 -1.48
N VAL A 5 -2.85 -14.04 -0.66
CA VAL A 5 -3.18 -14.10 0.76
C VAL A 5 -4.24 -13.06 1.07
N ARG A 6 -5.25 -13.43 1.84
CA ARG A 6 -6.34 -12.52 2.24
C ARG A 6 -6.26 -12.23 3.73
N THR A 7 -6.65 -11.03 4.14
CA THR A 7 -6.84 -10.64 5.54
C THR A 7 -7.93 -9.59 5.64
N THR A 8 -8.62 -9.56 6.77
CA THR A 8 -9.63 -8.53 7.06
C THR A 8 -8.99 -7.38 7.82
N THR A 9 -9.41 -6.16 7.49
CA THR A 9 -9.04 -4.91 8.18
C THR A 9 -10.31 -4.19 8.65
N PRO A 10 -10.22 -3.18 9.53
CA PRO A 10 -11.38 -2.37 9.89
C PRO A 10 -12.09 -1.69 8.71
N LEU A 11 -11.41 -1.53 7.57
CA LEU A 11 -11.96 -0.88 6.37
C LEU A 11 -12.46 -1.87 5.31
N GLY A 12 -12.31 -3.18 5.53
CA GLY A 12 -12.70 -4.23 4.59
C GLY A 12 -11.63 -5.29 4.35
N ASP A 13 -11.93 -6.22 3.46
CA ASP A 13 -11.07 -7.35 3.12
C ASP A 13 -10.00 -6.95 2.11
N VAL A 14 -8.75 -7.36 2.34
CA VAL A 14 -7.64 -7.05 1.44
C VAL A 14 -6.95 -8.32 0.96
N ALA A 15 -6.61 -8.36 -0.33
CA ALA A 15 -5.78 -9.38 -0.93
C ALA A 15 -4.36 -8.84 -1.13
N GLY A 16 -3.37 -9.62 -0.71
CA GLY A 16 -1.96 -9.33 -0.88
C GLY A 16 -1.20 -10.51 -1.44
N LEU A 17 0.11 -10.43 -1.32
CA LEU A 17 1.07 -11.33 -1.91
C LEU A 17 1.70 -12.23 -0.85
N ARG A 18 1.57 -13.54 -1.02
CA ARG A 18 2.35 -14.52 -0.29
C ARG A 18 3.77 -14.59 -0.87
N ARG A 19 4.75 -14.48 0.01
CA ARG A 19 6.19 -14.65 -0.25
C ARG A 19 6.76 -15.67 0.74
N ASP A 20 7.97 -16.14 0.49
CA ASP A 20 8.55 -17.29 1.19
C ASP A 20 8.46 -17.18 2.72
N ARG A 21 8.81 -16.01 3.28
CA ARG A 21 8.85 -15.76 4.74
C ARG A 21 7.90 -14.67 5.23
N HIS A 22 7.10 -14.07 4.35
CA HIS A 22 6.22 -12.96 4.72
C HIS A 22 5.02 -12.84 3.80
N CYS A 23 4.00 -12.14 4.28
CA CYS A 23 2.92 -11.60 3.48
C CYS A 23 3.24 -10.13 3.18
N ALA A 24 3.04 -9.69 1.94
CA ALA A 24 3.21 -8.31 1.53
C ALA A 24 1.88 -7.75 1.02
N PHE A 25 1.50 -6.58 1.51
CA PHE A 25 0.34 -5.82 1.04
C PHE A 25 0.88 -4.51 0.50
N LEU A 26 0.84 -4.37 -0.82
CA LEU A 26 1.41 -3.26 -1.55
C LEU A 26 0.27 -2.34 -1.97
N GLY A 27 0.37 -1.05 -1.65
CA GLY A 27 -0.62 -0.08 -2.13
C GLY A 27 -1.94 -0.06 -1.34
N LEU A 28 -1.90 -0.31 -0.03
CA LEU A 28 -3.09 -0.21 0.82
C LEU A 28 -3.55 1.25 0.90
N ARG A 29 -4.85 1.52 0.76
CA ARG A 29 -5.38 2.88 0.95
C ARG A 29 -5.57 3.13 2.45
N PHE A 30 -4.95 4.19 2.98
CA PHE A 30 -5.11 4.58 4.40
C PHE A 30 -5.70 5.99 4.58
N ALA A 31 -5.72 6.79 3.52
CA ALA A 31 -6.32 8.11 3.49
C ALA A 31 -7.38 8.21 2.37
N ALA A 32 -8.26 9.20 2.49
CA ALA A 32 -9.14 9.62 1.41
C ALA A 32 -8.30 10.02 0.17
N PRO A 33 -8.83 9.85 -1.06
CA PRO A 33 -8.16 10.30 -2.27
C PRO A 33 -7.72 11.76 -2.17
N LEU A 34 -6.47 12.03 -2.53
CA LEU A 34 -5.93 13.39 -2.57
C LEU A 34 -6.03 13.95 -3.99
N ASP A 35 -6.62 15.14 -4.09
CA ASP A 35 -6.65 15.94 -5.31
C ASP A 35 -6.33 17.42 -5.00
N ALA A 36 -6.34 18.25 -6.04
CA ALA A 36 -6.02 19.67 -5.91
C ALA A 36 -6.95 20.43 -4.94
N SER A 37 -8.17 19.95 -4.70
CA SER A 37 -9.15 20.62 -3.82
C SER A 37 -8.85 20.44 -2.33
N VAL A 38 -8.12 19.39 -1.97
CA VAL A 38 -7.71 19.09 -0.59
C VAL A 38 -6.21 19.25 -0.36
N ARG A 39 -5.48 19.74 -1.37
CA ARG A 39 -4.03 19.96 -1.28
C ARG A 39 -3.70 20.89 -0.10
N PHE A 40 -2.62 20.54 0.61
CA PHE A 40 -2.12 21.25 1.80
C PHE A 40 -3.05 21.22 3.02
N ARG A 41 -4.16 20.48 2.97
CA ARG A 41 -4.99 20.20 4.13
C ARG A 41 -4.56 18.86 4.77
N PRO A 42 -4.87 18.62 6.04
CA PRO A 42 -4.72 17.29 6.63
C PRO A 42 -5.46 16.25 5.80
N ALA A 43 -4.84 15.10 5.57
CA ALA A 43 -5.45 14.02 4.82
C ALA A 43 -6.69 13.50 5.57
N GLY A 44 -7.80 13.31 4.85
CA GLY A 44 -8.98 12.66 5.40
C GLY A 44 -8.77 11.17 5.63
N SER A 45 -9.58 10.56 6.49
CA SER A 45 -9.57 9.10 6.71
C SER A 45 -10.00 8.34 5.46
N ALA A 46 -9.39 7.18 5.21
CA ALA A 46 -9.92 6.25 4.22
C ALA A 46 -11.32 5.76 4.62
N LEU A 47 -12.19 5.58 3.63
CA LEU A 47 -13.52 5.03 3.82
C LEU A 47 -13.49 3.50 3.75
N PRO A 48 -14.38 2.80 4.47
CA PRO A 48 -14.60 1.37 4.26
C PRO A 48 -14.99 1.08 2.81
N HIS A 49 -14.62 -0.10 2.32
CA HIS A 49 -14.96 -0.55 0.97
C HIS A 49 -15.70 -1.89 1.01
N ALA A 50 -16.54 -2.12 0.00
CA ALA A 50 -17.14 -3.42 -0.24
C ALA A 50 -16.19 -4.34 -1.02
N GLY A 51 -16.33 -5.65 -0.83
CA GLY A 51 -15.52 -6.64 -1.54
C GLY A 51 -14.05 -6.67 -1.10
N VAL A 52 -13.20 -7.24 -1.96
CA VAL A 52 -11.78 -7.46 -1.68
C VAL A 52 -10.93 -6.41 -2.40
N TYR A 53 -10.15 -5.62 -1.64
CA TYR A 53 -9.22 -4.64 -2.20
C TYR A 53 -7.88 -5.31 -2.56
N GLU A 54 -7.45 -5.13 -3.82
CA GLU A 54 -6.22 -5.70 -4.35
C GLU A 54 -4.99 -4.85 -3.97
N ALA A 55 -4.25 -5.31 -2.96
CA ALA A 55 -3.01 -4.75 -2.47
C ALA A 55 -1.78 -5.57 -2.94
N THR A 56 -1.70 -5.80 -4.25
CA THR A 56 -0.69 -6.64 -4.89
C THR A 56 0.37 -5.87 -5.67
N HIS A 57 0.21 -4.55 -5.80
CA HIS A 57 1.09 -3.70 -6.60
C HIS A 57 1.38 -2.37 -5.89
N PHE A 58 2.58 -1.82 -6.10
CA PHE A 58 2.87 -0.45 -5.68
C PHE A 58 1.94 0.53 -6.39
N ARG A 59 1.52 1.57 -5.66
CA ARG A 59 0.79 2.71 -6.22
C ARG A 59 1.78 3.83 -6.56
N ALA A 60 1.25 4.92 -7.11
CA ALA A 60 2.06 6.07 -7.47
C ALA A 60 2.84 6.62 -6.26
N SER A 61 4.06 7.07 -6.52
CA SER A 61 4.86 7.81 -5.55
C SER A 61 4.37 9.26 -5.46
N SER A 62 4.71 9.96 -4.37
CA SER A 62 4.43 11.39 -4.26
C SER A 62 5.15 12.18 -5.35
N LEU A 63 4.49 13.23 -5.85
CA LEU A 63 5.10 14.21 -6.74
C LEU A 63 6.39 14.76 -6.11
N GLN A 64 7.51 14.60 -6.80
CA GLN A 64 8.83 15.06 -6.40
C GLN A 64 9.70 15.27 -7.64
N GLY A 65 10.72 16.12 -7.52
CA GLY A 65 11.68 16.37 -8.59
C GLY A 65 12.72 15.25 -8.72
N GLU A 66 13.65 15.42 -9.66
CA GLU A 66 14.80 14.55 -9.83
C GLU A 66 15.83 14.75 -8.70
N HIS A 67 16.62 13.71 -8.44
CA HIS A 67 17.70 13.76 -7.46
C HIS A 67 19.00 13.23 -8.05
N ARG A 68 20.12 13.93 -7.78
CA ARG A 68 21.44 13.60 -8.35
C ARG A 68 22.06 12.32 -7.77
N ILE A 69 21.63 11.92 -6.57
CA ILE A 69 22.07 10.67 -5.95
C ILE A 69 21.12 9.55 -6.40
N ALA A 70 21.70 8.50 -6.99
CA ALA A 70 20.95 7.33 -7.45
C ALA A 70 20.16 6.68 -6.29
N GLY A 71 18.91 6.30 -6.55
CA GLY A 71 18.03 5.65 -5.57
C GLY A 71 17.26 6.60 -4.64
N PHE A 72 17.49 7.91 -4.71
CA PHE A 72 16.78 8.91 -3.89
C PHE A 72 15.59 9.56 -4.60
N ALA A 73 15.52 9.49 -5.93
CA ALA A 73 14.34 9.92 -6.68
C ALA A 73 13.26 8.84 -6.63
N ALA A 74 11.98 9.25 -6.71
CA ALA A 74 10.88 8.31 -6.89
C ALA A 74 11.11 7.40 -8.10
N SER A 75 10.84 6.12 -7.91
CA SER A 75 10.76 5.15 -8.98
C SER A 75 9.31 4.97 -9.43
N GLY A 76 9.08 4.89 -10.74
CA GLY A 76 7.75 4.64 -11.31
C GLY A 76 6.86 5.88 -11.38
N PRO A 77 5.55 5.70 -11.60
CA PRO A 77 4.60 6.80 -11.74
C PRO A 77 4.51 7.67 -10.48
N THR A 78 4.30 8.98 -10.65
CA THR A 78 4.03 9.93 -9.57
C THR A 78 2.63 10.53 -9.72
N ALA A 79 1.96 10.82 -8.60
CA ALA A 79 0.62 11.41 -8.57
C ALA A 79 0.36 12.10 -7.22
N GLU A 80 -0.69 12.93 -7.14
CA GLU A 80 -1.17 13.48 -5.86
C GLU A 80 -1.84 12.42 -4.98
N ASP A 81 -2.68 11.56 -5.57
CA ASP A 81 -3.20 10.37 -4.89
C ASP A 81 -2.08 9.31 -4.79
N CYS A 82 -1.24 9.45 -3.76
CA CYS A 82 -0.04 8.65 -3.52
C CYS A 82 0.07 8.11 -2.09
N LEU A 83 -0.91 8.39 -1.23
CA LEU A 83 -0.92 7.97 0.17
C LEU A 83 -1.29 6.48 0.30
N TYR A 84 -0.32 5.62 0.00
CA TYR A 84 -0.48 4.17 0.06
C TYR A 84 0.71 3.44 0.71
N PRO A 85 0.62 3.04 2.00
CA PRO A 85 1.67 2.28 2.64
C PRO A 85 1.82 0.89 2.02
N CYS A 86 3.06 0.41 2.11
CA CYS A 86 3.39 -0.98 1.84
C CYS A 86 3.73 -1.65 3.16
N THR A 87 2.96 -2.67 3.55
CA THR A 87 3.17 -3.39 4.81
C THR A 87 3.68 -4.80 4.54
N ARG A 88 4.56 -5.29 5.41
CA ARG A 88 5.08 -6.65 5.35
C ARG A 88 4.89 -7.30 6.72
N ARG A 89 4.17 -8.42 6.75
CA ARG A 89 3.96 -9.21 7.97
C ARG A 89 4.81 -10.47 7.87
N GLN A 90 5.74 -10.67 8.81
CA GLN A 90 6.49 -11.91 8.89
C GLN A 90 5.55 -13.10 9.11
N ARG A 91 5.84 -14.23 8.46
CA ARG A 91 5.20 -15.50 8.80
C ARG A 91 5.99 -16.11 9.93
N MET A 92 5.46 -16.03 11.15
CA MET A 92 5.99 -16.83 12.25
C MET A 92 5.82 -18.31 11.87
N PRO A 93 6.86 -19.14 11.96
CA PRO A 93 6.68 -20.58 11.83
C PRO A 93 5.72 -21.06 12.91
N ALA A 94 4.87 -22.04 12.59
CA ALA A 94 4.10 -22.72 13.63
C ALA A 94 5.10 -23.31 14.62
N HIS A 95 4.99 -22.93 15.89
CA HIS A 95 5.69 -23.64 16.95
C HIS A 95 4.90 -24.95 17.14
N ASP A 96 5.45 -26.06 16.65
CA ASP A 96 5.00 -27.38 17.08
C ASP A 96 5.19 -27.44 18.60
N ARG A 97 4.08 -27.63 19.32
CA ARG A 97 4.05 -27.92 20.74
C ARG A 97 4.01 -29.42 20.94
#